data_AF-A0A6G4XMW7-F1
#
_entry.id   AF-A0A6G4XMW7-F1
#
_cell.length_a   1.000
_cell.length_b   1.000
_cell.length_c   1.000
_cell.angle_alpha   90.00
_cell.angle_beta   90.00
_cell.angle_gamma   90.00
#
_symmetry.space_group_name_H-M   'P 1'
#
loop_
_entity.id
_entity.type
_entity.pdbx_description
1 polymer ?
#
loop_
_entity_poly.entity_id
_entity_poly.type
_entity_poly.pdbx_seq_one_letter_code
_entity_poly.pdbx_strand_id
1 'polypeptide(L)'
;MSNQRRGRWERYKVTRPFSPQDLAGLWGSIIGIVALAALLGWALDMKGGVVIVAAIPFISQWFDQKRILFQFDAAGVRVGNVVLPWTDVTQFVVATPAQGDALIGVRLRERAMLPAGAAVSPAHPAMPAPLYVAVQRHKFDLNQMLGKARKYAPAHLQIVVAEPTGERVAS
;
A
#
# COMPACT_ATOMS: atom_id res chain seq x y z
N MET A 1 24.80 -15.37 23.74
CA MET A 1 23.33 -15.19 23.68
C MET A 1 23.00 -14.25 22.53
N SER A 2 22.65 -14.81 21.37
CA SER A 2 22.29 -14.05 20.18
C SER A 2 20.91 -13.41 20.37
N ASN A 3 20.88 -12.08 20.43
CA ASN A 3 19.66 -11.29 20.42
C ASN A 3 18.91 -11.54 19.09
N GLN A 4 18.01 -12.53 19.08
CA GLN A 4 16.96 -12.66 18.08
C GLN A 4 16.03 -11.44 18.22
N ARG A 5 16.41 -10.34 17.57
CA ARG A 5 15.49 -9.23 17.31
C ARG A 5 14.33 -9.81 16.51
N ARG A 6 13.20 -10.00 17.19
CA ARG A 6 11.88 -10.32 16.64
C ARG A 6 11.80 -9.80 15.21
N GLY A 7 11.71 -10.72 14.25
CA GLY A 7 11.48 -10.42 12.84
C GLY A 7 10.14 -9.72 12.69
N ARG A 8 10.13 -8.41 12.94
CA ARG A 8 9.05 -7.53 12.52
C ARG A 8 8.96 -7.72 11.02
N TRP A 9 7.87 -8.32 10.57
CA TRP A 9 7.55 -8.52 9.16
C TRP A 9 7.67 -7.17 8.45
N GLU A 10 8.83 -6.90 7.88
CA GLU A 10 9.15 -5.61 7.30
C GLU A 10 8.59 -5.58 5.88
N ARG A 11 7.33 -5.19 5.81
CA ARG A 11 6.60 -4.92 4.57
C ARG A 11 7.26 -3.73 3.87
N TYR A 12 7.57 -3.85 2.58
CA TYR A 12 7.82 -2.64 1.79
C TYR A 12 6.48 -1.94 1.66
N LYS A 13 6.39 -0.68 2.09
CA LYS A 13 5.14 0.10 2.08
C LYS A 13 5.46 1.52 1.64
N VAL A 14 4.70 1.99 0.67
CA VAL A 14 4.73 3.35 0.17
C VAL A 14 3.35 3.96 0.39
N THR A 15 3.32 5.16 0.98
CA THR A 15 2.06 5.82 1.35
C THR A 15 1.89 7.19 0.73
N ARG A 16 0.63 7.55 0.45
CA ARG A 16 0.21 8.90 0.07
C ARG A 16 0.64 9.94 1.13
N PRO A 17 0.90 11.19 0.72
CA PRO A 17 0.91 12.30 1.66
C PRO A 17 -0.43 12.39 2.39
N PHE A 18 -0.44 13.07 3.53
CA PHE A 18 -1.69 13.39 4.21
C PHE A 18 -2.50 14.33 3.31
N SER A 19 -3.67 13.89 2.86
CA SER A 19 -4.61 14.78 2.18
C SER A 19 -5.50 15.50 3.22
N PRO A 20 -5.96 16.73 2.94
CA PRO A 20 -6.93 17.41 3.80
C PRO A 20 -8.21 16.59 4.00
N GLN A 21 -8.62 15.83 2.99
CA GLN A 21 -9.79 14.93 3.06
C GLN A 21 -9.56 13.76 4.02
N ASP A 22 -8.37 13.14 4.00
CA ASP A 22 -8.02 12.06 4.94
C ASP A 22 -8.00 12.58 6.38
N LEU A 23 -7.50 13.80 6.60
CA LEU A 23 -7.51 14.45 7.91
C LEU A 23 -8.94 14.78 8.35
N ALA A 24 -9.78 15.31 7.47
CA ALA A 24 -11.19 15.58 7.78
C ALA A 24 -11.93 14.29 8.14
N GLY A 25 -11.71 13.20 7.40
CA GLY A 25 -12.27 11.89 7.72
C GLY A 25 -11.76 11.33 9.05
N LEU A 26 -10.48 11.50 9.36
CA LEU A 26 -9.91 11.11 10.65
C LEU A 26 -10.57 11.87 11.80
N TRP A 27 -10.67 13.20 11.71
CA TRP A 27 -11.35 14.02 12.72
C TRP A 27 -12.83 13.66 12.85
N GLY A 28 -13.52 13.45 11.74
CA GLY A 28 -14.91 12.99 11.74
C GLY A 28 -15.09 11.65 12.46
N SER A 29 -14.18 10.70 12.26
CA SER A 29 -14.20 9.42 12.96
C SER A 29 -14.01 9.56 14.47
N ILE A 30 -13.09 10.42 14.91
CA ILE A 30 -12.85 10.71 16.33
C ILE A 30 -14.09 11.31 16.96
N ILE A 31 -14.68 12.35 16.34
CA ILE A 31 -15.90 13.00 16.83
C ILE A 31 -17.05 11.98 16.91
N GLY A 32 -17.22 11.16 15.86
CA GLY A 32 -18.25 10.11 15.84
C GLY A 32 -18.11 9.09 16.97
N ILE A 33 -16.88 8.67 17.28
CA ILE A 33 -16.61 7.72 18.38
C ILE A 33 -16.84 8.37 19.73
N VAL A 34 -16.44 9.62 19.93
CA VAL A 34 -16.70 10.35 21.18
C VAL A 34 -18.20 10.51 21.40
N ALA A 35 -18.96 10.88 20.36
CA ALA A 35 -20.41 10.96 20.42
C ALA A 35 -21.05 9.60 20.73
N LEU A 36 -20.59 8.53 20.08
CA LEU A 36 -21.05 7.16 20.35
C LEU A 36 -20.74 6.72 21.79
N ALA A 37 -19.54 7.02 22.29
CA ALA A 37 -19.13 6.71 23.65
C ALA A 37 -20.00 7.45 24.68
N ALA A 38 -20.33 8.72 24.42
CA ALA A 38 -21.24 9.49 25.26
C ALA A 38 -22.66 8.91 25.25
N LEU A 39 -23.17 8.54 24.07
CA LEU A 39 -24.50 7.93 23.93
C LEU A 39 -24.57 6.57 24.63
N LEU A 40 -23.57 5.70 24.47
CA LEU A 40 -23.53 4.40 25.14
C LEU A 40 -23.31 4.53 26.64
N GLY A 41 -22.52 5.50 27.08
CA GLY A 41 -22.38 5.81 28.50
C GLY A 41 -23.69 6.29 29.11
N TRP A 42 -24.45 7.10 28.39
CA TRP A 42 -25.76 7.56 28.83
C TRP A 42 -26.84 6.46 28.79
N ALA A 43 -26.90 5.67 27.71
CA ALA A 43 -27.98 4.71 27.48
C ALA A 43 -27.79 3.36 28.19
N LEU A 44 -26.54 2.94 28.40
CA LEU A 44 -26.19 1.61 28.91
C LEU A 44 -25.33 1.65 30.18
N ASP A 45 -25.12 2.84 30.75
CA ASP A 45 -24.24 3.08 31.92
C ASP A 45 -22.82 2.49 31.72
N MET A 46 -22.38 2.45 30.44
CA MET A 46 -21.09 1.91 30.06
C MET A 46 -19.99 2.93 30.32
N LYS A 47 -18.81 2.44 30.73
CA LYS A 47 -17.60 3.28 30.77
C LYS A 47 -17.23 3.69 29.34
N GLY A 48 -17.55 4.92 28.94
CA GLY A 48 -17.29 5.45 27.59
C GLY A 48 -15.83 5.30 27.13
N GLY A 49 -14.87 5.28 28.06
CA GLY A 49 -13.46 5.00 27.77
C GLY A 49 -13.21 3.65 27.10
N VAL A 50 -14.03 2.63 27.38
CA VAL A 50 -13.93 1.30 26.73
C VAL A 50 -14.25 1.39 25.25
N VAL A 51 -15.27 2.16 24.87
CA VAL A 51 -15.68 2.37 23.47
C VAL A 51 -14.56 3.05 22.69
N ILE A 52 -13.92 4.08 23.29
CA ILE A 52 -12.81 4.80 22.67
C ILE A 52 -11.63 3.86 22.42
N VAL A 53 -11.20 3.11 23.44
CA VAL A 53 -10.06 2.17 23.32
C VAL A 53 -10.37 1.07 22.30
N ALA A 54 -11.59 0.54 22.30
CA ALA A 54 -12.02 -0.48 21.34
C ALA A 54 -12.03 0.03 19.88
N ALA A 55 -12.24 1.33 19.66
CA ALA A 55 -12.30 1.91 18.32
C ALA A 55 -10.93 2.20 17.69
N ILE A 56 -9.88 2.37 18.50
CA ILE A 56 -8.50 2.67 18.04
C ILE A 56 -8.04 1.74 16.89
N PRO A 57 -8.09 0.40 17.00
CA PRO A 57 -7.60 -0.47 15.93
C PRO A 57 -8.37 -0.26 14.61
N PHE A 58 -9.66 0.05 14.67
CA PHE A 58 -10.49 0.30 13.48
C PHE A 58 -10.11 1.60 12.79
N ILE A 59 -9.92 2.70 13.54
CA ILE A 59 -9.47 3.98 12.98
C ILE A 59 -8.09 3.82 12.36
N SER A 60 -7.15 3.21 13.08
CA SER A 60 -5.79 2.98 12.58
C SER A 60 -5.80 2.15 11.30
N GLN A 61 -6.56 1.04 11.28
CA GLN A 61 -6.68 0.19 10.10
C GLN A 61 -7.29 0.94 8.91
N TRP A 62 -8.39 1.66 9.11
CA TRP A 62 -9.03 2.46 8.07
C TRP A 62 -8.07 3.51 7.51
N PHE A 63 -7.41 4.25 8.39
CA PHE A 63 -6.50 5.31 8.01
C PHE A 63 -5.27 4.77 7.27
N ASP A 64 -4.72 3.64 7.72
CA ASP A 64 -3.65 2.95 7.02
C ASP A 64 -4.11 2.52 5.62
N GLN A 65 -5.27 1.87 5.50
CA GLN A 65 -5.78 1.38 4.23
C GLN A 65 -5.98 2.50 3.20
N LYS A 66 -6.40 3.70 3.61
CA LYS A 66 -6.56 4.85 2.71
C LYS A 66 -5.23 5.36 2.17
N ARG A 67 -4.16 5.21 2.94
CA ARG A 67 -2.86 5.81 2.63
C ARG A 67 -1.92 4.89 1.85
N ILE A 68 -2.11 3.56 1.89
CA ILE A 68 -1.21 2.64 1.18
C ILE A 68 -1.38 2.81 -0.33
N LEU A 69 -0.29 3.18 -1.01
CA LEU A 69 -0.21 3.20 -2.48
C LEU A 69 0.32 1.87 -2.99
N PHE A 70 1.43 1.42 -2.43
CA PHE A 70 2.05 0.19 -2.85
C PHE A 70 2.57 -0.53 -1.62
N GLN A 71 2.33 -1.83 -1.53
CA GLN A 71 2.90 -2.66 -0.47
C GLN A 71 3.16 -4.04 -1.01
N PHE A 72 4.21 -4.71 -0.56
CA PHE A 72 4.29 -6.16 -0.68
C PHE A 72 4.83 -6.79 0.60
N ASP A 73 4.40 -8.03 0.81
CA ASP A 73 4.83 -8.88 1.90
C ASP A 73 4.73 -10.37 1.49
N ALA A 74 4.88 -11.28 2.45
CA ALA A 74 4.86 -12.70 2.18
C ALA A 74 3.53 -13.19 1.55
N ALA A 75 2.42 -12.48 1.73
CA ALA A 75 1.12 -12.88 1.20
C ALA A 75 0.90 -12.43 -0.25
N GLY A 76 1.58 -11.37 -0.70
CA GLY A 76 1.43 -10.86 -2.06
C GLY A 76 1.79 -9.38 -2.18
N VAL A 77 1.20 -8.75 -3.19
CA VAL A 77 1.37 -7.33 -3.48
C VAL A 77 0.03 -6.61 -3.41
N ARG A 78 0.06 -5.38 -2.93
CA ARG A 78 -1.04 -4.44 -2.95
C ARG A 78 -0.65 -3.23 -3.78
N VAL A 79 -1.50 -2.90 -4.76
CA VAL A 79 -1.36 -1.74 -5.64
C VAL A 79 -2.65 -0.94 -5.54
N GLY A 80 -2.57 0.21 -4.87
CA GLY A 80 -3.73 1.02 -4.49
C GLY A 80 -4.70 0.25 -3.60
N ASN A 81 -5.91 0.01 -4.10
CA ASN A 81 -6.95 -0.78 -3.43
C ASN A 81 -6.93 -2.26 -3.83
N VAL A 82 -6.11 -2.66 -4.79
CA VAL A 82 -6.08 -4.03 -5.32
C VAL A 82 -5.03 -4.85 -4.59
N VAL A 83 -5.42 -6.01 -4.09
CA VAL A 83 -4.51 -7.00 -3.49
C VAL A 83 -4.41 -8.17 -4.45
N LEU A 84 -3.17 -8.54 -4.80
CA LEU A 84 -2.86 -9.59 -5.74
C LEU A 84 -1.95 -10.63 -5.07
N PRO A 85 -2.29 -11.93 -5.16
CA PRO A 85 -1.40 -12.99 -4.71
C PRO A 85 -0.17 -13.08 -5.62
N TRP A 86 0.92 -13.64 -5.09
CA TRP A 86 2.15 -13.82 -5.87
C TRP A 86 1.98 -14.68 -7.13
N THR A 87 0.98 -15.57 -7.17
CA THR A 87 0.67 -16.41 -8.35
C THR A 87 0.32 -15.59 -9.59
N ASP A 88 -0.25 -14.40 -9.37
CA ASP A 88 -0.84 -13.57 -10.40
C ASP A 88 0.13 -12.49 -10.90
N VAL A 89 1.27 -12.35 -10.24
CA VAL A 89 2.26 -11.30 -10.49
C VAL A 89 3.50 -11.92 -11.13
N THR A 90 3.94 -11.35 -12.24
CA THR A 90 5.15 -11.80 -12.94
C THR A 90 6.32 -10.85 -12.70
N GLN A 91 6.06 -9.55 -12.76
CA GLN A 91 7.10 -8.52 -12.64
C GLN A 91 6.58 -7.29 -11.89
N PHE A 92 7.47 -6.63 -11.18
CA PHE A 92 7.27 -5.25 -10.76
C PHE A 92 7.87 -4.32 -11.81
N VAL A 93 7.11 -3.32 -12.24
CA VAL A 93 7.57 -2.32 -13.20
C VAL A 93 7.70 -0.99 -12.47
N VAL A 94 8.86 -0.37 -12.57
CA VAL A 94 9.15 0.93 -11.99
C VAL A 94 9.45 1.88 -13.13
N ALA A 95 8.79 3.03 -13.17
CA ALA A 95 9.17 4.10 -14.06
C ALA A 95 9.46 5.36 -13.23
N THR A 96 10.55 6.04 -13.53
CA THR A 96 10.87 7.34 -12.91
C THR A 96 10.96 8.40 -14.01
N PRO A 97 9.82 8.96 -14.47
CA PRO A 97 9.80 10.05 -15.43
C PRO A 97 10.71 11.20 -14.98
N ALA A 98 11.28 11.93 -15.95
CA ALA A 98 12.17 13.07 -15.65
C ALA A 98 11.45 14.13 -14.79
N GLN A 99 10.15 14.32 -15.03
CA GLN A 99 9.29 15.25 -14.32
C GLN A 99 8.11 14.49 -13.69
N GLY A 100 7.85 14.75 -12.41
CA GLY A 100 6.70 14.20 -11.69
C GLY A 100 7.02 13.04 -10.74
N ASP A 101 5.97 12.28 -10.44
CA ASP A 101 6.00 11.16 -9.50
C ASP A 101 6.66 9.91 -10.10
N ALA A 102 7.31 9.12 -9.24
CA ALA A 102 7.73 7.78 -9.59
C ALA A 102 6.49 6.89 -9.73
N LEU A 103 6.47 6.02 -10.71
CA LEU A 103 5.38 5.11 -10.97
C LEU A 103 5.81 3.70 -10.58
N ILE A 104 5.00 3.02 -9.78
CA ILE A 104 5.22 1.62 -9.40
C ILE A 104 4.01 0.82 -9.86
N GLY A 105 4.26 -0.16 -10.71
CA GLY A 105 3.24 -1.02 -11.28
C GLY A 105 3.58 -2.50 -11.17
N VAL A 106 2.60 -3.32 -11.52
CA VAL A 106 2.72 -4.77 -11.54
C VAL A 106 2.27 -5.31 -12.87
N ARG A 107 3.09 -6.18 -13.46
CA ARG A 107 2.68 -7.00 -14.58
C ARG A 107 2.00 -8.25 -14.05
N LEU A 108 0.85 -8.50 -14.66
CA LEU A 108 0.02 -9.63 -14.33
C LEU A 108 0.40 -10.81 -15.22
N ARG A 109 0.23 -12.02 -14.70
CA ARG A 109 0.26 -13.24 -15.51
C ARG A 109 -0.91 -13.20 -16.51
N GLU A 110 -0.76 -13.77 -17.70
CA GLU A 110 -1.78 -13.73 -18.77
C GLU A 110 -3.19 -14.20 -18.34
N ARG A 111 -3.28 -15.09 -17.34
CA ARG A 111 -4.55 -15.63 -16.82
C ARG A 111 -5.00 -14.99 -15.50
N ALA A 112 -4.28 -14.00 -15.00
CA ALA A 112 -4.66 -13.33 -13.78
C ALA A 112 -5.90 -12.46 -14.03
N MET A 113 -6.92 -12.65 -13.20
CA MET A 113 -8.10 -11.80 -13.22
C MET A 113 -7.94 -10.69 -12.19
N LEU A 114 -8.23 -9.46 -12.59
CA LEU A 114 -8.32 -8.36 -11.64
C LEU A 114 -9.54 -8.56 -10.74
N PRO A 115 -9.40 -8.36 -9.41
CA PRO A 115 -10.54 -8.40 -8.51
C PRO A 115 -11.65 -7.43 -8.95
N ALA A 116 -12.91 -7.80 -8.71
CA ALA A 116 -14.03 -6.91 -8.96
C ALA A 116 -13.86 -5.59 -8.18
N GLY A 117 -14.00 -4.44 -8.86
CA GLY A 117 -13.75 -3.12 -8.28
C GLY A 117 -12.28 -2.69 -8.26
N ALA A 118 -11.39 -3.43 -8.93
CA ALA A 118 -10.03 -2.98 -9.17
C ALA A 118 -10.04 -1.67 -9.97
N ALA A 119 -9.51 -0.60 -9.37
CA ALA A 119 -9.34 0.67 -10.06
C ALA A 119 -8.10 0.57 -10.94
N VAL A 120 -8.30 0.23 -12.21
CA VAL A 120 -7.24 0.28 -13.22
C VAL A 120 -6.95 1.74 -13.52
N SER A 121 -5.71 2.18 -13.27
CA SER A 121 -5.27 3.52 -13.61
C SER A 121 -5.30 3.69 -15.13
N PRO A 122 -5.66 4.88 -15.66
CA PRO A 122 -5.62 5.14 -17.10
C PRO A 122 -4.21 4.87 -17.65
N ALA A 123 -4.09 4.45 -18.91
CA ALA A 123 -2.78 4.16 -19.49
C ALA A 123 -1.85 5.37 -19.40
N HIS A 124 -0.61 5.16 -18.96
CA HIS A 124 0.40 6.21 -18.85
C HIS A 124 1.58 5.88 -19.78
N PRO A 125 2.06 6.84 -20.60
CA PRO A 125 3.05 6.56 -21.64
C PRO A 125 4.36 6.00 -21.10
N ALA A 126 4.77 6.42 -19.90
CA ALA A 126 5.98 5.91 -19.24
C ALA A 126 5.76 4.61 -18.44
N MET A 127 4.53 4.10 -18.31
CA MET A 127 4.23 2.92 -17.49
C MET A 127 3.52 1.83 -18.33
N PRO A 128 4.26 0.78 -18.72
CA PRO A 128 3.70 -0.31 -19.51
C PRO A 128 2.89 -1.32 -18.67
N ALA A 129 2.91 -1.22 -17.34
CA ALA A 129 2.11 -2.09 -16.48
C ALA A 129 0.65 -1.61 -16.41
N PRO A 130 -0.34 -2.53 -16.54
CA PRO A 130 -1.75 -2.16 -16.53
C PRO A 130 -2.23 -1.66 -15.16
N LEU A 131 -1.64 -2.17 -14.08
CA LEU A 131 -1.97 -1.76 -12.72
C LEU A 131 -0.77 -1.06 -12.10
N TYR A 132 -0.92 0.23 -11.81
CA TYR A 132 0.15 1.04 -11.25
C TYR A 132 -0.37 2.18 -10.38
N VAL A 133 0.54 2.70 -9.54
CA VAL A 133 0.31 3.86 -8.69
C VAL A 133 1.42 4.89 -8.87
N ALA A 134 1.05 6.17 -8.75
CA ALA A 134 1.99 7.27 -8.65
C ALA A 134 2.44 7.45 -7.19
N VAL A 135 3.74 7.63 -7.02
CA VAL A 135 4.45 7.72 -5.75
C VAL A 135 5.34 8.95 -5.78
N GLN A 136 5.30 9.75 -4.72
CA GLN A 136 6.21 10.87 -4.57
C GLN A 136 7.66 10.41 -4.68
N ARG A 137 8.41 11.01 -5.61
CA ARG A 137 9.77 10.57 -5.97
C ARG A 137 10.71 10.44 -4.76
N HIS A 138 10.63 11.35 -3.79
CA HIS A 138 11.46 11.32 -2.57
C HIS A 138 11.11 10.19 -1.59
N LYS A 139 9.96 9.52 -1.74
CA LYS A 139 9.56 8.34 -0.95
C LYS A 139 9.85 7.02 -1.65
N PHE A 140 10.28 7.09 -2.91
CA PHE A 140 10.62 5.91 -3.69
C PHE A 140 12.12 5.66 -3.62
N ASP A 141 12.50 4.47 -3.17
CA ASP A 141 13.88 4.00 -3.15
C ASP A 141 13.94 2.62 -3.81
N LEU A 142 14.52 2.58 -5.02
CA LEU A 142 14.67 1.36 -5.80
C LEU A 142 15.56 0.33 -5.11
N ASN A 143 16.63 0.75 -4.43
CA ASN A 143 17.55 -0.15 -3.73
C ASN A 143 16.86 -0.79 -2.52
N GLN A 144 16.08 0.01 -1.79
CA GLN A 144 15.25 -0.51 -0.70
C GLN A 144 14.22 -1.51 -1.23
N MET A 145 13.55 -1.20 -2.34
CA MET A 145 12.58 -2.10 -2.97
C MET A 145 13.23 -3.42 -3.41
N LEU A 146 14.39 -3.38 -4.08
CA LEU A 146 15.17 -4.56 -4.47
C LEU A 146 15.56 -5.40 -3.26
N GLY A 147 16.11 -4.78 -2.22
CA GLY A 147 16.51 -5.48 -1.00
C GLY A 147 15.34 -6.18 -0.30
N LYS A 148 14.17 -5.54 -0.25
CA LYS A 148 12.96 -6.14 0.31
C LYS A 148 12.37 -7.22 -0.60
N ALA A 149 12.37 -7.02 -1.92
CA ALA A 149 11.86 -8.00 -2.88
C ALA A 149 12.68 -9.28 -2.83
N ARG A 150 14.01 -9.20 -2.77
CA ARG A 150 14.88 -10.38 -2.60
C ARG A 150 14.58 -11.20 -1.35
N LYS A 151 14.07 -10.55 -0.29
CA LYS A 151 13.76 -11.20 0.98
C LYS A 151 12.35 -11.80 1.05
N TYR A 152 11.38 -11.18 0.38
CA TYR A 152 9.95 -11.47 0.58
C TYR A 152 9.19 -11.83 -0.69
N ALA A 153 9.70 -11.47 -1.87
CA ALA A 153 9.10 -11.84 -3.13
C ALA A 153 9.61 -13.22 -3.57
N PRO A 154 8.82 -13.95 -4.39
CA PRO A 154 9.28 -15.19 -5.00
C PRO A 154 10.53 -14.98 -5.87
N ALA A 155 11.40 -15.99 -5.93
CA ALA A 155 12.64 -15.92 -6.70
C ALA A 155 12.46 -15.68 -8.21
N HIS A 156 11.28 -15.98 -8.75
CA HIS A 156 10.96 -15.75 -10.17
C HIS A 156 10.52 -14.31 -10.46
N LEU A 157 10.25 -13.50 -9.42
CA LEU A 157 9.77 -12.14 -9.60
C LEU A 157 10.93 -11.22 -9.96
N GLN A 158 10.78 -10.52 -11.09
CA GLN A 158 11.76 -9.54 -11.56
C GLN A 158 11.24 -8.12 -11.30
N ILE A 159 12.14 -7.23 -10.91
CA ILE A 159 11.89 -5.79 -10.90
C ILE A 159 12.47 -5.25 -12.21
N VAL A 160 11.65 -4.56 -12.99
CA VAL A 160 11.99 -3.97 -14.28
C VAL A 160 11.88 -2.45 -14.16
N VAL A 161 12.89 -1.73 -14.60
CA VAL A 161 12.86 -0.28 -14.75
C VAL A 161 12.47 0.03 -16.19
N ALA A 162 11.32 0.69 -16.35
CA ALA A 162 10.87 1.24 -17.62
C ALA A 162 11.51 2.62 -17.81
N GLU A 163 12.35 2.72 -18.82
CA GLU A 163 13.01 3.94 -19.27
C GLU A 163 12.47 4.32 -20.67
N PRO A 164 12.61 5.59 -21.11
CA PRO A 164 12.12 6.02 -22.42
C PRO A 164 12.71 5.22 -23.59
N THR A 165 13.92 4.69 -23.40
CA THR A 165 14.67 3.89 -24.39
C THR A 165 14.34 2.40 -24.36
N GLY A 166 13.57 1.94 -23.37
CA GLY A 166 13.22 0.53 -23.21
C GLY A 166 13.15 0.09 -21.75
N GLU A 167 13.02 -1.21 -21.55
CA GLU A 167 12.95 -1.82 -20.22
C GLU A 167 14.26 -2.51 -19.87
N ARG A 168 14.72 -2.33 -18.62
CA ARG A 168 15.86 -3.06 -18.08
C ARG A 168 15.51 -3.77 -16.79
N VAL A 169 16.03 -4.96 -16.57
CA VAL A 169 15.90 -5.66 -15.29
C VAL A 169 16.77 -4.95 -14.26
N ALA A 170 16.19 -4.59 -13.12
CA ALA A 170 16.92 -4.09 -11.97
C ALA A 170 17.59 -5.26 -11.23
N SER A 171 18.91 -5.19 -11.09
CA SER A 171 19.73 -6.14 -10.35
C SER A 171 20.04 -5.62 -8.96
#